data_AF-A0A962MYD9-F1
#
_entry.id   AF-A0A962MYD9-F1
#
_cell.length_a   1.000
_cell.length_b   1.000
_cell.length_c   1.000
_cell.angle_alpha   90.00
_cell.angle_beta   90.00
_cell.angle_gamma   90.00
#
_symmetry.space_group_name_H-M   'P 1'
#
loop_
_entity.id
_entity.type
_entity.pdbx_description
1 polymer ?
#
loop_
_entity_poly.entity_id
_entity_poly.type
_entity_poly.pdbx_seq_one_letter_code
_entity_poly.pdbx_strand_id
1 'polypeptide(L)'
;MRFLVVFSVFAVLHLASWAGAQVWFSRHQGAVLLVVDTSYGLKPHFTDMEDWISRFVGRTRYKTITVGTDKAMLGPLDSLPSQSMIFRTSFGRMTEENLARYSTFAAERRILLSDGSIHPSGWEVVEFK
;
A
#
# COMPACT_ATOMS: atom_id res chain seq x y z
N MET A 1 -43.82 0.52 -23.88
CA MET A 1 -43.02 1.68 -24.36
C MET A 1 -42.44 2.53 -23.24
N ARG A 2 -43.24 3.02 -22.27
CA ARG A 2 -42.72 3.84 -21.15
C ARG A 2 -41.63 3.14 -20.30
N PHE A 3 -41.77 1.84 -20.06
CA PHE A 3 -40.79 1.05 -19.30
C PHE A 3 -39.41 0.99 -19.97
N LEU A 4 -39.35 0.85 -21.29
CA LEU A 4 -38.08 0.83 -22.03
C LEU A 4 -37.38 2.19 -21.91
N VAL A 5 -38.12 3.29 -22.05
CA VAL A 5 -37.56 4.64 -21.92
C VAL A 5 -37.02 4.89 -20.51
N VAL A 6 -37.79 4.54 -19.47
CA VAL A 6 -37.36 4.70 -18.08
C VAL A 6 -36.13 3.84 -17.78
N PHE A 7 -36.12 2.59 -18.25
CA PHE A 7 -34.97 1.70 -18.08
C PHE A 7 -33.73 2.21 -18.81
N SER A 8 -33.88 2.73 -20.03
CA SER A 8 -32.78 3.33 -20.79
C SER A 8 -32.19 4.55 -20.09
N VAL A 9 -33.04 5.44 -19.55
CA VAL A 9 -32.58 6.62 -18.78
C VAL A 9 -31.84 6.17 -17.52
N PHE A 10 -32.37 5.17 -16.81
CA PHE A 10 -31.71 4.61 -15.63
C PHE A 10 -30.35 3.99 -15.95
N ALA A 11 -30.26 3.24 -17.05
CA ALA A 11 -29.02 2.63 -17.52
C ALA A 11 -27.98 3.69 -17.90
N VAL A 12 -28.39 4.76 -18.60
CA VAL A 12 -27.51 5.88 -18.95
C VAL A 12 -27.00 6.59 -17.70
N LEU A 13 -27.87 6.86 -16.72
CA LEU A 13 -27.46 7.47 -15.46
C LEU A 13 -26.47 6.59 -14.70
N HIS A 14 -26.69 5.28 -14.65
CA HIS A 14 -25.75 4.35 -14.02
C HIS A 14 -24.39 4.35 -14.70
N LEU A 15 -24.36 4.30 -16.02
CA LEU A 15 -23.11 4.34 -16.79
C LEU A 15 -22.38 5.67 -16.59
N ALA A 16 -23.10 6.79 -16.58
CA ALA A 16 -22.55 8.11 -16.34
C ALA A 16 -21.97 8.23 -14.91
N SER A 17 -22.71 7.78 -13.90
CA SER A 17 -22.24 7.77 -12.51
C SER A 17 -21.02 6.87 -12.31
N TRP A 18 -21.03 5.67 -12.90
CA TRP A 18 -19.90 4.73 -12.84
C TRP A 18 -18.65 5.32 -13.51
N ALA A 19 -18.78 5.87 -14.71
CA ALA A 19 -17.68 6.51 -15.43
C ALA A 19 -17.16 7.73 -14.65
N GLY A 20 -18.05 8.56 -14.11
CA GLY A 20 -17.69 9.71 -13.28
C GLY A 20 -16.91 9.31 -12.03
N ALA A 21 -17.40 8.29 -11.31
CA ALA A 21 -16.71 7.75 -10.13
C ALA A 21 -15.32 7.21 -10.50
N GLN A 22 -15.22 6.45 -11.60
CA GLN A 22 -13.94 5.88 -12.04
C GLN A 22 -12.90 6.97 -12.35
N VAL A 23 -13.31 8.03 -13.04
CA VAL A 23 -12.42 9.17 -13.34
C VAL A 23 -12.03 9.91 -12.06
N TRP A 24 -12.98 10.14 -11.16
CA TRP A 24 -12.73 10.85 -9.90
C TRP A 24 -11.71 10.11 -9.02
N PHE A 25 -11.93 8.82 -8.76
CA PHE A 25 -11.04 8.01 -7.94
C PHE A 25 -9.68 7.76 -8.58
N SER A 26 -9.60 7.76 -9.91
CA SER A 26 -8.31 7.69 -10.61
C SER A 26 -7.48 8.96 -10.45
N ARG A 27 -8.11 10.11 -10.20
CA ARG A 27 -7.42 11.41 -10.00
C ARG A 27 -7.11 11.70 -8.52
N HIS A 28 -7.88 11.15 -7.59
CA HIS A 28 -7.72 11.34 -6.15
C HIS A 28 -7.33 10.02 -5.48
N GLN A 29 -6.21 9.45 -5.93
CA GLN A 29 -5.71 8.21 -5.36
C GLN A 29 -5.13 8.48 -3.98
N GLY A 30 -5.60 7.75 -2.98
CA GLY A 30 -5.07 7.88 -1.62
C GLY A 30 -3.62 7.39 -1.56
N ALA A 31 -2.73 8.15 -0.92
CA ALA A 31 -1.32 7.78 -0.79
C ALA A 31 -1.10 6.87 0.43
N VAL A 32 -0.47 5.71 0.22
CA VAL A 32 -0.05 4.78 1.28
C VAL A 32 1.46 4.72 1.28
N LEU A 33 2.05 4.91 2.46
CA LEU A 33 3.45 4.58 2.69
C LEU A 33 3.52 3.21 3.38
N LEU A 34 4.19 2.26 2.72
CA LEU A 34 4.47 0.94 3.24
C LEU A 34 5.96 0.84 3.55
N VAL A 35 6.33 0.67 4.81
CA VAL A 35 7.72 0.43 5.21
C VAL A 35 7.84 -1.02 5.67
N VAL A 36 8.88 -1.70 5.16
CA VAL A 36 9.14 -3.10 5.44
C VAL A 36 10.43 -3.24 6.24
N ASP A 37 10.35 -3.89 7.39
CA ASP A 37 11.52 -4.29 8.16
C ASP A 37 12.19 -5.49 7.48
N THR A 38 13.39 -5.27 6.94
CA THR A 38 14.17 -6.32 6.28
C THR A 38 15.23 -6.91 7.21
N SER A 39 15.05 -6.80 8.52
CA SER A 39 15.99 -7.32 9.50
C SER A 39 16.24 -8.82 9.34
N TYR A 40 17.47 -9.26 9.64
CA TYR A 40 17.87 -10.67 9.54
C TYR A 40 16.94 -11.63 10.28
N GLY A 41 16.38 -11.21 11.43
CA GLY A 41 15.45 -12.03 12.22
C GLY A 41 14.13 -12.33 11.50
N LEU A 42 13.74 -11.48 10.55
CA LEU A 42 12.48 -11.61 9.80
C LEU A 42 12.64 -12.34 8.48
N LYS A 43 13.85 -12.76 8.11
CA LYS A 43 14.11 -13.49 6.86
C LYS A 43 13.22 -14.72 6.67
N PRO A 44 12.91 -15.54 7.70
CA PRO A 44 11.96 -16.66 7.56
C PRO A 44 10.53 -16.22 7.15
N HIS A 45 10.16 -14.97 7.40
CA HIS A 45 8.82 -14.42 7.17
C HIS A 45 8.71 -13.50 5.95
N PHE A 46 9.78 -13.35 5.16
CA PHE A 46 9.74 -12.49 3.97
C PHE A 46 8.68 -12.95 2.97
N THR A 47 8.45 -14.26 2.84
CA THR A 47 7.37 -14.80 2.00
C THR A 47 6.00 -14.42 2.56
N ASP A 48 5.80 -14.49 3.88
CA ASP A 48 4.53 -14.08 4.51
C ASP A 48 4.25 -12.58 4.31
N MET A 49 5.30 -11.76 4.37
CA MET A 49 5.22 -10.33 4.09
C MET A 49 4.91 -10.06 2.62
N GLU A 50 5.55 -10.76 1.68
CA GLU A 50 5.24 -10.67 0.24
C GLU A 50 3.78 -11.03 -0.05
N ASP A 51 3.29 -12.12 0.56
CA ASP A 51 1.89 -12.53 0.46
C ASP A 51 0.93 -11.51 1.09
N TRP A 52 1.32 -10.90 2.20
CA TRP A 52 0.57 -9.80 2.79
C TRP A 52 0.49 -8.60 1.83
N ILE A 53 1.62 -8.20 1.23
CA ILE A 53 1.69 -7.09 0.27
C ILE A 53 0.81 -7.38 -0.94
N SER A 54 0.90 -8.58 -1.52
CA SER A 54 0.09 -9.01 -2.65
C SER A 54 -1.42 -8.95 -2.34
N ARG A 55 -1.84 -9.45 -1.18
CA ARG A 55 -3.24 -9.37 -0.72
C ARG A 55 -3.68 -7.94 -0.44
N PHE A 56 -2.79 -7.11 0.09
CA PHE A 56 -3.06 -5.71 0.36
C PHE A 56 -3.33 -4.96 -0.96
N VAL A 57 -2.42 -5.08 -1.94
CA VAL A 57 -2.56 -4.51 -3.29
C VAL A 57 -3.87 -4.93 -3.95
N GLY A 58 -4.23 -6.21 -3.86
CA GLY A 58 -5.49 -6.72 -4.43
C GLY A 58 -6.75 -6.08 -3.83
N ARG A 59 -6.66 -5.46 -2.65
CA ARG A 59 -7.77 -4.79 -1.96
C ARG A 59 -7.75 -3.27 -2.12
N THR A 60 -6.64 -2.67 -2.55
CA THR A 60 -6.45 -1.22 -2.65
C THR A 60 -6.39 -0.74 -4.10
N ARG A 61 -7.54 -0.78 -4.79
CA ARG A 61 -7.66 -0.47 -6.23
C ARG A 61 -7.32 0.97 -6.65
N TYR A 62 -7.50 1.95 -5.76
CA TYR A 62 -7.32 3.38 -6.06
C TYR A 62 -6.34 4.03 -5.08
N LYS A 63 -5.19 3.39 -4.86
CA LYS A 63 -4.16 3.91 -3.97
C LYS A 63 -2.78 3.81 -4.59
N THR A 64 -1.99 4.84 -4.37
CA THR A 64 -0.57 4.81 -4.71
C THR A 64 0.19 4.30 -3.49
N ILE A 65 0.81 3.13 -3.62
CA ILE A 65 1.60 2.53 -2.55
C ILE A 65 3.07 2.87 -2.83
N THR A 66 3.69 3.66 -1.95
CA THR A 66 5.13 3.90 -1.95
C THR A 66 5.78 2.98 -0.93
N VAL A 67 6.84 2.29 -1.33
CA VAL A 67 7.55 1.33 -0.49
C VAL A 67 8.87 1.91 0.01
N GLY A 68 9.14 1.71 1.29
CA GLY A 68 10.45 1.91 1.90
C GLY A 68 10.90 0.66 2.67
N THR A 69 12.18 0.63 2.99
CA THR A 69 12.80 -0.36 3.89
C THR A 69 13.46 0.33 5.07
N ASP A 70 14.11 -0.40 5.96
CA ASP A 70 14.92 0.19 7.03
C ASP A 70 16.11 1.03 6.50
N LYS A 71 16.51 0.86 5.24
CA LYS A 71 17.61 1.62 4.62
C LYS A 71 17.19 2.70 3.66
N ALA A 72 16.21 2.43 2.81
CA ALA A 72 15.95 3.30 1.66
C ALA A 72 14.49 3.30 1.25
N MET A 73 14.06 4.44 0.70
CA MET A 73 12.84 4.51 -0.08
C MET A 73 13.08 3.80 -1.41
N LEU A 74 12.24 2.81 -1.74
CA LEU A 74 12.28 2.09 -3.01
C LEU A 74 11.42 2.76 -4.08
N GLY A 75 10.43 3.56 -3.66
CA GLY A 75 9.53 4.28 -4.56
C GLY A 75 8.18 3.57 -4.74
N PRO A 76 7.41 3.91 -5.78
CA PRO A 76 6.09 3.31 -6.02
C PRO A 76 6.19 1.80 -6.22
N LEU A 77 5.35 1.03 -5.53
CA LEU A 77 5.32 -0.43 -5.60
C LEU A 77 5.14 -0.93 -7.04
N ASP A 78 4.27 -0.29 -7.81
CA ASP A 78 3.98 -0.64 -9.21
C ASP A 78 5.13 -0.34 -10.18
N SER A 79 6.12 0.45 -9.72
CA SER A 79 7.34 0.74 -10.49
C SER A 79 8.49 -0.22 -10.18
N LEU A 80 8.34 -1.08 -9.17
CA LEU A 80 9.37 -2.08 -8.84
C LEU A 80 9.38 -3.21 -9.87
N PRO A 81 10.56 -3.67 -10.34
CA PRO A 81 10.64 -4.80 -11.26
C PRO A 81 10.00 -6.10 -10.74
N SER A 82 10.05 -6.30 -9.41
CA SER A 82 9.40 -7.40 -8.70
C SER A 82 9.21 -7.04 -7.23
N GLN A 83 8.20 -7.62 -6.56
CA GLN A 83 7.99 -7.43 -5.12
C GLN A 83 9.16 -7.98 -4.29
N SER A 84 9.76 -9.08 -4.75
CA SER A 84 10.98 -9.64 -4.16
C SER A 84 12.18 -8.68 -4.08
N MET A 85 12.20 -7.57 -4.85
CA MET A 85 13.21 -6.51 -4.71
C MET A 85 13.22 -5.89 -3.31
N ILE A 86 12.07 -5.86 -2.63
CA ILE A 86 11.93 -5.33 -1.26
C ILE A 86 12.83 -6.12 -0.29
N PHE A 87 12.95 -7.43 -0.51
CA PHE A 87 13.62 -8.37 0.38
C PHE A 87 15.01 -8.80 -0.10
N ARG A 88 15.54 -8.22 -1.19
CA ARG A 88 16.82 -8.62 -1.78
C ARG A 88 18.00 -8.46 -0.84
N THR A 89 17.95 -7.46 0.03
CA THR A 89 19.01 -7.15 0.98
C THR A 89 18.40 -7.11 2.36
N SER A 90 18.78 -8.08 3.19
CA SER A 90 18.49 -8.04 4.62
C SER A 90 19.47 -7.11 5.31
N PHE A 91 18.96 -6.27 6.19
CA PHE A 91 19.75 -5.26 6.87
C PHE A 91 19.69 -5.45 8.40
N GLY A 92 20.23 -4.46 9.12
CA GLY A 92 20.11 -4.42 10.57
C GLY A 92 18.65 -4.28 11.02
N ARG A 93 18.43 -4.28 12.34
CA ARG A 93 17.09 -4.15 12.92
C ARG A 93 16.47 -2.80 12.57
N MET A 94 15.18 -2.78 12.25
CA MET A 94 14.41 -1.53 12.18
C MET A 94 14.39 -0.86 13.56
N THR A 95 14.61 0.46 13.57
CA THR A 95 14.55 1.30 14.78
C THR A 95 13.63 2.50 14.51
N GLU A 96 13.15 3.14 15.57
CA GLU A 96 12.37 4.38 15.44
C GLU A 96 13.14 5.48 14.70
N GLU A 97 14.46 5.57 14.91
CA GLU A 97 15.35 6.50 14.21
C GLU A 97 15.39 6.23 12.70
N ASN A 98 15.51 4.96 12.31
CA ASN A 98 15.47 4.58 10.90
C ASN A 98 14.12 4.92 10.28
N LEU A 99 13.03 4.74 11.02
CA LEU A 99 11.69 5.04 10.56
C LEU A 99 11.42 6.56 10.49
N ALA A 100 12.06 7.36 11.36
CA ALA A 100 11.88 8.81 11.40
C ALA A 100 12.22 9.50 10.07
N ARG A 101 13.05 8.88 9.20
CA ARG A 101 13.31 9.38 7.84
C ARG A 101 12.05 9.52 6.98
N TYR A 102 11.02 8.74 7.30
CA TYR A 102 9.75 8.74 6.60
C TYR A 102 8.74 9.74 7.17
N SER A 103 9.08 10.45 8.25
CA SER A 103 8.20 11.40 8.91
C SER A 103 7.71 12.52 7.99
N THR A 104 8.55 12.96 7.05
CA THR A 104 8.26 14.02 6.08
C THR A 104 7.48 13.54 4.87
N PHE A 105 7.29 12.23 4.70
CA PHE A 105 6.57 11.70 3.54
C PHE A 105 5.06 11.86 3.71
N ALA A 106 4.43 12.58 2.78
CA ALA A 106 2.99 12.77 2.78
C ALA A 106 2.30 11.45 2.39
N ALA A 107 1.61 10.83 3.35
CA ALA A 107 0.81 9.64 3.14
C ALA A 107 -0.42 9.69 4.06
N GLU A 108 -1.58 9.30 3.53
CA GLU A 108 -2.84 9.21 4.28
C GLU A 108 -2.82 8.02 5.25
N ARG A 109 -2.15 6.94 4.85
CA ARG A 109 -1.90 5.77 5.69
C ARG A 109 -0.42 5.42 5.68
N ARG A 110 0.09 5.09 6.85
CA ARG A 110 1.45 4.62 7.07
C ARG A 110 1.38 3.22 7.66
N ILE A 111 2.01 2.26 7.01
CA ILE A 111 1.99 0.86 7.40
C ILE A 111 3.43 0.41 7.60
N LEU A 112 3.69 -0.27 8.71
CA LEU A 112 4.98 -0.88 9.03
C LEU A 112 4.79 -2.39 9.11
N LEU A 113 5.53 -3.15 8.29
CA LEU A 113 5.67 -4.60 8.45
C LEU A 113 6.92 -4.84 9.31
N SER A 114 6.77 -5.39 10.51
CA SER A 114 7.90 -5.57 11.44
C SER A 114 7.73 -6.76 12.38
N ASP A 115 8.72 -6.99 13.24
CA ASP A 115 8.67 -7.94 14.36
C ASP A 115 7.78 -7.46 15.53
N GLY A 116 7.15 -6.28 15.41
CA GLY A 116 6.39 -5.66 16.48
C GLY A 116 7.25 -5.09 17.62
N SER A 117 8.56 -4.89 17.42
CA SER A 117 9.41 -4.29 18.45
C SER A 117 9.27 -2.78 18.60
N ILE A 118 8.67 -2.11 17.61
CA ILE A 118 8.41 -0.67 17.61
C ILE A 118 6.95 -0.41 17.23
N HIS A 119 6.32 0.56 17.92
CA HIS A 119 4.93 1.00 17.67
C HIS A 119 4.86 2.52 17.52
N PRO A 120 5.36 3.04 16.40
CA PRO A 120 5.43 4.47 16.14
C PRO A 120 4.03 5.08 15.99
N SER A 121 3.82 6.24 16.60
CA SER A 121 2.51 6.92 16.57
C SER A 121 2.07 7.25 15.13
N GLY A 122 0.80 6.95 14.82
CA GLY A 122 0.22 7.19 13.50
C GLY A 122 0.57 6.13 12.45
N TRP A 123 1.18 5.01 12.85
CA TRP A 123 1.45 3.86 11.97
C TRP A 123 0.57 2.66 12.32
N GLU A 124 0.13 1.97 11.28
CA GLU A 124 -0.44 0.64 11.38
C GLU A 124 0.70 -0.38 11.34
N VAL A 125 0.91 -1.10 12.44
CA VAL A 125 1.95 -2.13 12.53
C VAL A 125 1.35 -3.50 12.25
N VAL A 126 1.94 -4.21 11.30
CA VAL A 126 1.63 -5.61 10.98
C VAL A 126 2.81 -6.45 11.44
N GLU A 127 2.55 -7.32 12.41
CA GLU A 127 3.59 -8.11 13.08
C GLU A 127 3.84 -9.46 12.39
N PHE A 128 5.11 -9.83 12.27
CA PHE A 128 5.59 -11.13 11.77
C PHE A 128 6.62 -11.70 12.77
N LYS A 129 6.46 -12.95 13.23
CA LYS A 129 7.28 -13.58 14.28
C LYS A 129 7.37 -15.10 14.09
#